data_AF-A0A1I8QDE9-F1
#
_entry.id   AF-A0A1I8QDE9-F1
#
_cell.length_a   1.000
_cell.length_b   1.000
_cell.length_c   1.000
_cell.angle_alpha   90.00
_cell.angle_beta   90.00
_cell.angle_gamma   90.00
#
_symmetry.space_group_name_H-M   'P 1'
#
loop_
_entity.id
_entity.type
_entity.pdbx_description
1 polymer ?
#
loop_
_entity_poly.entity_id
_entity_poly.type
_entity_poly.pdbx_seq_one_letter_code
_entity_poly.pdbx_strand_id
1 'polypeptide(L)'
;MDTSLVNNLIKSSLLPELKQDLDSIPIEKEHFKSYHDCLQVQLAILYDWVQQEQPRLWTITDETNESVNLKEIQANLIILLCEVTGPDYLHTLDNSDLIDNAERILAKFGKIELEVQELILKYYQEKLHKDSWKKQLGAIHGFIKYLKFLFPDIPGHDNHMNYNYLMFCLSVGLNIRTCYETHYKLLSTNVFLTMLNVGQTNDILSMNIHGVIYDAVFKDLHVMDTISFIQLQWKCVLKCFDFYTEMDSFTWSKLDDSMEILLRNITLAPNSLTSISLMKFVSKFVIYFNINQQELEEVLGGDLCQIDGINRCREMTNSNTSYTCFRWAKAILEMFVLESYRLMQANDICREMLLEIHRCYIVAIMPIPLSVIEPHLITFYDKFTAVLMEVIKVQKYKDDIVKIITSMLETFYYHLTNCDNLPNLLNYKEAYHKLLHVDVFKKFVTV
;
A
#
# COMPACT_ATOMS: atom_id res chain seq x y z
N MET A 1 -9.95 41.64 13.08
CA MET A 1 -9.74 41.73 11.61
C MET A 1 -11.12 41.58 10.97
N ASP A 2 -11.47 42.35 9.94
CA ASP A 2 -12.75 42.18 9.23
C ASP A 2 -12.81 40.79 8.60
N THR A 3 -13.97 40.12 8.59
CA THR A 3 -14.16 38.78 8.02
C THR A 3 -13.77 38.74 6.53
N SER A 4 -14.01 39.85 5.82
CA SER A 4 -13.59 40.04 4.43
C SER A 4 -12.05 40.02 4.27
N LEU A 5 -11.32 40.67 5.18
CA LEU A 5 -9.86 40.73 5.18
C LEU A 5 -9.24 39.37 5.49
N VAL A 6 -9.82 38.62 6.43
CA VAL A 6 -9.38 37.26 6.76
C VAL A 6 -9.58 36.32 5.59
N ASN A 7 -10.75 36.38 4.94
CA ASN A 7 -11.02 35.55 3.78
C ASN A 7 -10.04 35.83 2.62
N ASN A 8 -9.69 37.10 2.41
CA ASN A 8 -8.66 37.49 1.44
C ASN A 8 -7.27 36.98 1.84
N LEU A 9 -6.92 37.02 3.13
CA LEU A 9 -5.67 36.47 3.64
C LEU A 9 -5.59 34.96 3.34
N ILE A 10 -6.62 34.19 3.71
CA ILE A 10 -6.70 32.75 3.44
C ILE A 10 -6.56 32.46 1.94
N LYS A 11 -7.34 33.14 1.09
CA LYS A 11 -7.29 32.96 -0.37
C LYS A 11 -5.93 33.31 -0.97
N SER A 12 -5.21 34.29 -0.39
CA SER A 12 -3.87 34.66 -0.81
C SER A 12 -2.77 33.68 -0.38
N SER A 13 -3.06 32.85 0.63
CA SER A 13 -2.16 31.80 1.12
C SER A 13 -2.30 30.48 0.36
N LEU A 14 -3.37 30.31 -0.43
CA LEU A 14 -3.51 29.17 -1.33
C LEU A 14 -2.50 29.26 -2.47
N LEU A 15 -2.04 28.11 -2.94
CA LEU A 15 -1.11 27.99 -4.03
C LEU A 15 -1.77 28.53 -5.31
N PRO A 16 -1.11 29.47 -6.02
CA PRO A 16 -1.67 30.03 -7.24
C PRO A 16 -1.78 28.99 -8.35
N GLU A 17 -2.75 29.19 -9.24
CA GLU A 17 -2.90 28.37 -10.43
C GLU A 17 -1.68 28.53 -11.35
N LEU A 18 -1.28 27.42 -11.99
CA LEU A 18 -0.22 27.47 -12.99
C LEU A 18 -0.67 28.27 -14.22
N LYS A 19 0.26 29.06 -14.77
CA LYS A 19 0.03 29.80 -16.01
C LYS A 19 -0.13 28.89 -17.23
N GLN A 20 0.50 27.71 -17.17
CA GLN A 20 0.49 26.69 -18.22
C GLN A 20 0.16 25.34 -17.60
N ASP A 21 -0.30 24.40 -18.43
CA ASP A 21 -0.62 23.06 -17.98
C ASP A 21 0.64 22.32 -17.55
N LEU A 22 0.51 21.46 -16.55
CA LEU A 22 1.56 20.55 -16.06
C LEU A 22 2.30 19.77 -17.15
N ASP A 23 1.61 19.42 -18.24
CA ASP A 23 2.21 18.67 -19.34
C ASP A 23 3.19 19.51 -20.19
N SER A 24 3.25 20.84 -19.97
CA SER A 24 3.99 21.77 -20.83
C SER A 24 5.42 22.02 -20.38
N ILE A 25 5.69 22.05 -19.07
CA ILE A 25 7.00 22.42 -18.50
C ILE A 25 7.25 21.61 -17.22
N PRO A 26 8.46 21.03 -17.03
CA PRO A 26 8.83 20.40 -15.77
C PRO A 26 8.82 21.41 -14.63
N ILE A 27 8.17 21.06 -13.52
CA ILE A 27 8.05 21.92 -12.35
C ILE A 27 9.09 21.48 -11.31
N GLU A 28 9.84 22.43 -10.77
CA GLU A 28 10.86 22.21 -9.74
C GLU A 28 10.53 22.99 -8.47
N LYS A 29 11.10 22.55 -7.33
CA LYS A 29 10.86 23.16 -6.01
C LYS A 29 11.21 24.65 -5.97
N GLU A 30 12.23 25.04 -6.71
CA GLU A 30 12.72 26.42 -6.79
C GLU A 30 11.69 27.40 -7.35
N HIS A 31 10.75 26.93 -8.19
CA HIS A 31 9.67 27.75 -8.72
C HIS A 31 8.71 28.25 -7.62
N PHE A 32 8.71 27.64 -6.44
CA PHE A 32 7.81 27.97 -5.33
C PHE A 32 8.42 28.85 -4.25
N LYS A 33 9.69 29.26 -4.38
CA LYS A 33 10.40 30.00 -3.32
C LYS A 33 9.67 31.28 -2.87
N SER A 34 9.24 32.12 -3.81
CA SER A 34 8.51 33.35 -3.48
C SER A 34 7.16 33.08 -2.81
N TYR A 35 6.51 31.96 -3.15
CA TYR A 35 5.29 31.52 -2.50
C TYR A 35 5.57 31.09 -1.06
N HIS A 36 6.62 30.30 -0.84
CA HIS A 36 7.03 29.87 0.51
C HIS A 36 7.38 31.04 1.43
N ASP A 37 8.16 32.00 0.95
CA ASP A 37 8.55 33.19 1.73
C ASP A 37 7.32 33.99 2.19
N CYS A 38 6.33 34.13 1.30
CA CYS A 38 5.06 34.80 1.62
C CYS A 38 4.23 33.98 2.61
N LEU A 39 4.11 32.67 2.37
CA LEU A 39 3.30 31.75 3.16
C LEU A 39 3.77 31.67 4.62
N GLN A 40 5.09 31.71 4.87
CA GLN A 40 5.63 31.72 6.24
C GLN A 40 5.12 32.89 7.08
N VAL A 41 5.04 34.07 6.49
CA VAL A 41 4.57 35.28 7.17
C VAL A 41 3.05 35.24 7.34
N GLN A 42 2.33 34.86 6.28
CA GLN A 42 0.87 34.86 6.28
C GLN A 42 0.27 33.80 7.22
N LEU A 43 0.84 32.59 7.26
CA LEU A 43 0.36 31.52 8.15
C LEU A 43 0.51 31.89 9.62
N ALA A 44 1.62 32.52 10.02
CA ALA A 44 1.81 32.98 11.39
C ALA A 44 0.69 33.96 11.82
N ILE A 45 0.42 34.96 10.98
CA ILE A 45 -0.66 35.93 11.22
C ILE A 45 -2.02 35.24 11.28
N LEU A 46 -2.27 34.30 10.38
CA LEU A 46 -3.52 33.55 10.32
C LEU A 46 -3.72 32.69 11.57
N TYR A 47 -2.68 32.02 12.06
CA TYR A 47 -2.77 31.19 13.26
C TYR A 47 -3.02 32.00 14.52
N ASP A 48 -2.37 33.16 14.66
CA ASP A 48 -2.65 34.10 15.76
C ASP A 48 -4.12 34.55 15.74
N TRP A 49 -4.66 34.85 14.55
CA TRP A 49 -6.06 35.20 14.39
C TRP A 49 -7.00 34.03 14.72
N VAL A 50 -6.71 32.81 14.23
CA VAL A 50 -7.49 31.60 14.55
C VAL A 50 -7.49 31.38 16.06
N GLN A 51 -6.39 31.62 16.77
CA GLN A 51 -6.32 31.52 18.23
C GLN A 51 -7.23 32.53 18.95
N GLN A 52 -7.35 33.75 18.43
CA GLN A 52 -8.20 34.79 19.01
C GLN A 52 -9.70 34.50 18.78
N GLU A 53 -10.07 33.97 17.62
CA GLU A 53 -11.48 33.74 17.24
C GLU A 53 -11.96 32.29 17.49
N GLN A 54 -11.17 31.46 18.19
CA GLN A 54 -11.49 30.06 18.49
C GLN A 54 -12.96 29.84 18.91
N PRO A 55 -13.52 30.56 19.89
CA PRO A 55 -14.88 30.27 20.36
C PRO A 55 -15.95 30.40 19.27
N ARG A 56 -15.75 31.30 18.29
CA ARG A 56 -16.69 31.55 17.19
C ARG A 56 -16.47 30.64 16.00
N LEU A 57 -15.21 30.24 15.77
CA LEU A 57 -14.84 29.31 14.68
C LEU A 57 -15.24 27.87 14.96
N TRP A 58 -15.43 27.46 16.21
CA TRP A 58 -15.75 26.06 16.54
C TRP A 58 -17.23 25.82 16.84
N THR A 59 -18.00 26.86 17.13
CA THR A 59 -19.40 26.72 17.57
C THR A 59 -20.23 27.82 16.92
N ILE A 60 -20.90 27.49 15.83
CA ILE A 60 -21.85 28.40 15.18
C ILE A 60 -23.22 28.12 15.79
N THR A 61 -23.78 29.10 16.51
CA THR A 61 -25.06 28.92 17.22
C THR A 61 -26.25 29.59 16.54
N ASP A 62 -26.05 30.48 15.56
CA ASP A 62 -27.12 31.29 14.96
C ASP A 62 -27.07 31.35 13.41
N GLU A 63 -28.23 31.44 12.75
CA GLU A 63 -28.41 31.60 11.29
C GLU A 63 -28.43 33.08 10.85
N THR A 64 -27.44 33.87 11.23
CA THR A 64 -27.31 35.28 10.80
C THR A 64 -26.42 35.43 9.56
N ASN A 65 -26.44 36.58 8.88
CA ASN A 65 -25.49 36.86 7.79
C ASN A 65 -24.01 36.74 8.23
N GLU A 66 -23.74 36.94 9.52
CA GLU A 66 -22.41 36.77 10.11
C GLU A 66 -22.01 35.29 10.17
N SER A 67 -22.94 34.37 10.41
CA SER A 67 -22.65 32.95 10.41
C SER A 67 -22.39 32.39 9.01
N VAL A 68 -23.08 32.89 7.97
CA VAL A 68 -22.78 32.51 6.57
C VAL A 68 -21.34 32.87 6.20
N ASN A 69 -20.88 34.07 6.55
CA ASN A 69 -19.50 34.48 6.31
C ASN A 69 -18.49 33.65 7.11
N LEU A 70 -18.83 33.26 8.34
CA LEU A 70 -17.99 32.38 9.15
C LEU A 70 -17.89 30.97 8.56
N LYS A 71 -18.97 30.41 8.01
CA LYS A 71 -18.96 29.12 7.31
C LYS A 71 -18.07 29.14 6.07
N GLU A 72 -18.09 30.24 5.29
CA GLU A 72 -17.16 30.41 4.17
C GLU A 72 -15.69 30.47 4.64
N ILE A 73 -15.43 31.20 5.73
CA ILE A 73 -14.09 31.27 6.33
C ILE A 73 -13.63 29.88 6.82
N GLN A 74 -14.50 29.13 7.50
CA GLN A 74 -14.20 27.76 7.93
C GLN A 74 -13.86 26.87 6.72
N ALA A 75 -14.68 26.90 5.66
CA ALA A 75 -14.43 26.13 4.45
C ALA A 75 -13.07 26.45 3.83
N ASN A 76 -12.77 27.74 3.62
CA ASN A 76 -11.52 28.19 3.03
C ASN A 76 -10.32 27.89 3.92
N LEU A 77 -10.48 28.00 5.25
CA LEU A 77 -9.43 27.64 6.21
C LEU A 77 -9.14 26.15 6.16
N ILE A 78 -10.16 25.29 6.14
CA ILE A 78 -9.97 23.83 6.02
C ILE A 78 -9.27 23.49 4.71
N ILE A 79 -9.66 24.10 3.59
CA ILE A 79 -9.00 23.92 2.28
C ILE A 79 -7.51 24.29 2.38
N LEU A 80 -7.19 25.47 2.92
CA LEU A 80 -5.81 25.93 3.07
C LEU A 80 -4.99 24.99 3.96
N LEU A 81 -5.54 24.60 5.13
CA LEU A 81 -4.86 23.70 6.05
C LEU A 81 -4.60 22.35 5.39
N CYS A 82 -5.56 21.80 4.63
CA CYS A 82 -5.37 20.56 3.90
C CYS A 82 -4.31 20.68 2.81
N GLU A 83 -4.23 21.82 2.12
CA GLU A 83 -3.22 22.06 1.09
C GLU A 83 -1.80 22.15 1.67
N VAL A 84 -1.63 22.91 2.76
CA VAL A 84 -0.33 23.11 3.42
C VAL A 84 0.15 21.84 4.12
N THR A 85 -0.77 21.01 4.61
CA THR A 85 -0.49 19.70 5.25
C THR A 85 -0.63 18.53 4.28
N GLY A 86 -0.71 18.82 2.97
CA GLY A 86 -0.77 17.82 1.92
C GLY A 86 0.48 16.91 1.92
N PRO A 87 0.40 15.73 1.27
CA PRO A 87 1.54 14.83 1.17
C PRO A 87 2.76 15.53 0.54
N ASP A 88 3.95 15.31 1.12
CA ASP A 88 5.21 15.96 0.75
C ASP A 88 5.45 16.01 -0.76
N TYR A 89 5.53 17.21 -1.32
CA TYR A 89 5.88 17.45 -2.71
C TYR A 89 6.61 18.78 -2.91
N LEU A 90 6.90 19.14 -4.17
CA LEU A 90 7.69 20.29 -4.60
C LEU A 90 7.32 21.65 -3.98
N HIS A 91 6.08 21.81 -3.50
CA HIS A 91 5.58 23.06 -2.94
C HIS A 91 5.28 22.99 -1.44
N THR A 92 5.62 21.88 -0.76
CA THR A 92 5.47 21.78 0.70
C THR A 92 6.41 22.76 1.39
N LEU A 93 5.94 23.35 2.48
CA LEU A 93 6.69 24.33 3.26
C LEU A 93 7.76 23.62 4.11
N ASP A 94 9.01 24.10 4.10
CA ASP A 94 10.09 23.47 4.88
C ASP A 94 10.04 23.77 6.39
N ASN A 95 9.05 24.52 6.88
CA ASN A 95 8.92 24.90 8.29
C ASN A 95 8.00 23.93 9.05
N SER A 96 8.59 22.99 9.78
CA SER A 96 7.86 21.97 10.56
C SER A 96 6.92 22.56 11.61
N ASP A 97 7.28 23.66 12.27
CA ASP A 97 6.45 24.26 13.33
C ASP A 97 5.13 24.82 12.78
N LEU A 98 5.17 25.41 11.58
CA LEU A 98 3.98 25.93 10.91
C LEU A 98 3.08 24.80 10.39
N ILE A 99 3.66 23.70 9.91
CA ILE A 99 2.92 22.50 9.50
C ILE A 99 2.27 21.82 10.71
N ASP A 100 3.01 21.64 11.81
CA ASP A 100 2.49 21.07 13.04
C ASP A 100 1.34 21.90 13.62
N ASN A 101 1.45 23.23 13.54
CA ASN A 101 0.35 24.10 13.92
C ASN A 101 -0.86 23.98 12.98
N ALA A 102 -0.63 23.83 11.67
CA ALA A 102 -1.70 23.58 10.70
C ALA A 102 -2.47 22.29 11.03
N GLU A 103 -1.75 21.18 11.28
CA GLU A 103 -2.32 19.89 11.66
C GLU A 103 -3.12 20.00 12.97
N ARG A 104 -2.58 20.71 13.97
CA ARG A 104 -3.29 20.94 15.24
C ARG A 104 -4.57 21.74 15.07
N ILE A 105 -4.58 22.74 14.19
CA ILE A 105 -5.79 23.52 13.90
C ILE A 105 -6.78 22.67 13.11
N LEU A 106 -6.32 21.93 12.10
CA LEU A 106 -7.17 21.04 11.29
C LEU A 106 -7.85 19.99 12.17
N ALA A 107 -7.11 19.36 13.10
CA ALA A 107 -7.64 18.37 14.03
C ALA A 107 -8.74 18.92 14.99
N LYS A 108 -8.81 20.24 15.20
CA LYS A 108 -9.89 20.86 16.00
C LYS A 108 -11.22 20.89 15.26
N PHE A 109 -11.22 20.81 13.93
CA PHE A 109 -12.43 20.64 13.13
C PHE A 109 -12.92 19.19 13.21
N GLY A 110 -13.31 18.71 14.38
CA GLY A 110 -13.66 17.28 14.56
C GLY A 110 -14.84 16.81 13.70
N LYS A 111 -15.92 17.60 13.63
CA LYS A 111 -17.09 17.33 12.77
C LYS A 111 -17.45 18.58 11.98
N ILE A 112 -17.30 18.52 10.66
CA ILE A 112 -17.68 19.62 9.78
C ILE A 112 -19.20 19.60 9.55
N GLU A 113 -19.86 20.76 9.67
CA GLU A 113 -21.26 20.96 9.27
C GLU A 113 -21.48 20.69 7.77
N LEU A 114 -22.65 20.16 7.40
CA LEU A 114 -22.96 19.80 6.01
C LEU A 114 -22.79 20.97 5.03
N GLU A 115 -23.23 22.17 5.40
CA GLU A 115 -23.09 23.37 4.56
C GLU A 115 -21.62 23.72 4.28
N VAL A 116 -20.74 23.58 5.27
CA VAL A 116 -19.30 23.81 5.10
C VAL A 116 -18.69 22.72 4.21
N GLN A 117 -19.12 21.46 4.36
CA GLN A 117 -18.71 20.37 3.48
C GLN A 117 -19.16 20.62 2.02
N GLU A 118 -20.36 21.14 1.80
CA GLU A 118 -20.88 21.50 0.47
C GLU A 118 -20.06 22.63 -0.17
N LEU A 119 -19.68 23.65 0.60
CA LEU A 119 -18.78 24.72 0.14
C LEU A 119 -17.40 24.18 -0.27
N ILE A 120 -16.82 23.29 0.53
CA ILE A 120 -15.53 22.65 0.23
C ILE A 120 -15.65 21.75 -1.01
N LEU A 121 -16.71 20.96 -1.11
CA LEU A 121 -16.94 20.10 -2.27
C LEU A 121 -17.08 20.93 -3.55
N LYS A 122 -17.85 22.03 -3.50
CA LYS A 122 -18.00 22.95 -4.63
C LYS A 122 -16.66 23.52 -5.09
N TYR A 123 -15.80 23.93 -4.15
CA TYR A 123 -14.45 24.39 -4.46
C TYR A 123 -13.66 23.33 -5.24
N TYR A 124 -13.62 22.09 -4.75
CA TYR A 124 -12.88 21.02 -5.44
C TYR A 124 -13.52 20.64 -6.77
N GLN A 125 -14.85 20.66 -6.88
CA GLN A 125 -15.55 20.43 -8.15
C GLN A 125 -15.17 21.48 -9.19
N GLU A 126 -15.10 22.75 -8.82
CA GLU A 126 -14.70 23.82 -9.74
C GLU A 126 -13.22 23.67 -10.17
N LYS A 127 -12.33 23.30 -9.24
CA LYS A 127 -10.88 23.24 -9.47
C LYS A 127 -10.41 21.96 -10.15
N LEU A 128 -10.99 20.82 -9.82
CA LEU A 128 -10.50 19.49 -10.25
C LEU A 128 -11.30 18.88 -11.42
N HIS A 129 -12.31 19.58 -11.92
CA HIS A 129 -13.14 19.07 -13.01
C HIS A 129 -12.44 19.16 -14.39
N LYS A 130 -12.52 18.06 -15.15
CA LYS A 130 -12.01 17.88 -16.52
C LYS A 130 -10.51 18.16 -16.65
N ASP A 131 -10.09 19.17 -17.41
CA ASP A 131 -8.68 19.53 -17.61
C ASP A 131 -8.21 20.63 -16.67
N SER A 132 -9.13 21.25 -15.90
CA SER A 132 -8.80 22.35 -14.99
C SER A 132 -7.78 21.93 -13.94
N TRP A 133 -7.80 20.67 -13.51
CA TRP A 133 -6.87 20.16 -12.49
C TRP A 133 -5.40 20.34 -12.89
N LYS A 134 -5.07 20.35 -14.19
CA LYS A 134 -3.69 20.46 -14.70
C LYS A 134 -2.99 21.76 -14.30
N LYS A 135 -3.75 22.76 -13.83
CA LYS A 135 -3.23 24.03 -13.33
C LYS A 135 -3.33 24.16 -11.81
N GLN A 136 -3.95 23.21 -11.12
CA GLN A 136 -4.43 23.36 -9.74
C GLN A 136 -3.66 22.46 -8.78
N LEU A 137 -2.34 22.61 -8.74
CA LEU A 137 -1.45 21.78 -7.91
C LEU A 137 -1.87 21.71 -6.45
N GLY A 138 -2.16 22.86 -5.85
CA GLY A 138 -2.56 22.95 -4.45
C GLY A 138 -3.86 22.22 -4.18
N ALA A 139 -4.87 22.44 -5.04
CA ALA A 139 -6.16 21.76 -4.92
C ALA A 139 -6.04 20.23 -5.01
N ILE A 140 -5.12 19.67 -5.81
CA ILE A 140 -4.94 18.21 -5.89
C ILE A 140 -4.41 17.65 -4.56
N HIS A 141 -3.37 18.29 -4.00
CA HIS A 141 -2.74 17.83 -2.76
C HIS A 141 -3.68 18.04 -1.57
N GLY A 142 -4.30 19.22 -1.51
CA GLY A 142 -5.33 19.56 -0.54
C GLY A 142 -6.51 18.60 -0.57
N PHE A 143 -6.97 18.19 -1.77
CA PHE A 143 -8.09 17.25 -1.88
C PHE A 143 -7.76 15.89 -1.26
N ILE A 144 -6.56 15.35 -1.48
CA ILE A 144 -6.16 14.06 -0.91
C ILE A 144 -6.06 14.12 0.60
N LYS A 145 -5.50 15.20 1.15
CA LYS A 145 -5.48 15.43 2.59
C LYS A 145 -6.88 15.62 3.15
N TYR A 146 -7.75 16.35 2.44
CA TYR A 146 -9.14 16.56 2.81
C TYR A 146 -9.92 15.23 2.86
N LEU A 147 -9.73 14.34 1.89
CA LEU A 147 -10.35 13.02 1.92
C LEU A 147 -9.92 12.21 3.14
N LYS A 148 -8.63 12.19 3.49
CA LYS A 148 -8.12 11.52 4.70
C LYS A 148 -8.66 12.13 5.98
N PHE A 149 -8.86 13.45 5.98
CA PHE A 149 -9.40 14.18 7.11
C PHE A 149 -10.91 13.91 7.29
N LEU A 150 -11.69 13.91 6.20
CA LEU A 150 -13.15 13.68 6.23
C LEU A 150 -13.51 12.21 6.51
N PHE A 151 -12.65 11.31 6.04
CA PHE A 151 -12.81 9.86 6.16
C PHE A 151 -11.56 9.25 6.83
N PRO A 152 -11.37 9.49 8.14
CA PRO A 152 -10.23 8.94 8.85
C PRO A 152 -10.35 7.41 8.95
N ASP A 153 -9.23 6.72 8.80
CA ASP A 153 -9.12 5.26 8.89
C ASP A 153 -9.17 4.80 10.37
N ILE A 154 -10.31 5.03 11.02
CA ILE A 154 -10.54 4.73 12.44
C ILE A 154 -11.69 3.70 12.55
N PRO A 155 -11.48 2.57 13.27
CA PRO A 155 -12.53 1.58 13.49
C PRO A 155 -13.79 2.20 14.14
N GLY A 156 -14.96 1.99 13.54
CA GLY A 156 -16.26 2.46 14.06
C GLY A 156 -16.67 3.88 13.64
N HIS A 157 -15.98 4.50 12.68
CA HIS A 157 -16.38 5.79 12.12
C HIS A 157 -17.41 5.60 10.99
N ASP A 158 -18.69 5.90 11.25
CA ASP A 158 -19.84 5.67 10.33
C ASP A 158 -19.91 6.63 9.12
N ASN A 159 -18.85 7.37 8.83
CA ASN A 159 -18.87 8.36 7.74
C ASN A 159 -18.49 7.67 6.43
N HIS A 160 -19.49 7.20 5.68
CA HIS A 160 -19.29 6.61 4.36
C HIS A 160 -19.39 7.64 3.25
N MET A 161 -18.59 7.46 2.19
CA MET A 161 -18.77 8.26 0.97
C MET A 161 -20.14 7.97 0.35
N ASN A 162 -20.93 9.01 0.12
CA ASN A 162 -22.15 8.90 -0.65
C ASN A 162 -21.83 8.75 -2.15
N TYR A 163 -22.85 8.37 -2.92
CA TYR A 163 -22.79 8.21 -4.38
C TYR A 163 -22.13 9.39 -5.12
N ASN A 164 -22.49 10.64 -4.78
CA ASN A 164 -21.96 11.83 -5.47
C ASN A 164 -20.45 12.01 -5.19
N TYR A 165 -20.01 11.76 -3.96
CA TYR A 165 -18.60 11.79 -3.59
C TYR A 165 -17.82 10.68 -4.29
N LEU A 166 -18.36 9.46 -4.36
CA LEU A 166 -17.72 8.35 -5.08
C LEU A 166 -17.50 8.68 -6.55
N MET A 167 -18.52 9.19 -7.23
CA MET A 167 -18.43 9.55 -8.65
C MET A 167 -17.47 10.70 -8.90
N PHE A 168 -17.47 11.71 -8.02
CA PHE A 168 -16.51 12.80 -8.11
C PHE A 168 -15.07 12.32 -7.88
N CYS A 169 -14.83 11.54 -6.82
CA CYS A 169 -13.51 10.97 -6.53
C CYS A 169 -13.02 10.06 -7.66
N LEU A 170 -13.90 9.24 -8.24
CA LEU A 170 -13.55 8.41 -9.39
C LEU A 170 -13.09 9.26 -10.58
N SER A 171 -13.85 10.31 -10.91
CA SER A 171 -13.50 11.22 -12.00
C SER A 171 -12.16 11.92 -11.75
N VAL A 172 -11.95 12.45 -10.54
CA VAL A 172 -10.70 13.09 -10.15
C VAL A 172 -9.52 12.11 -10.23
N GLY A 173 -9.67 10.92 -9.65
CA GLY A 173 -8.64 9.88 -9.66
C GLY A 173 -8.27 9.44 -11.07
N LEU A 174 -9.24 9.27 -11.98
CA LEU A 174 -8.99 8.94 -13.38
C LEU A 174 -8.31 10.08 -14.15
N ASN A 175 -8.78 11.32 -13.96
CA ASN A 175 -8.22 12.49 -14.65
C ASN A 175 -6.75 12.73 -14.26
N ILE A 176 -6.45 12.76 -12.96
CA ILE A 176 -5.08 12.96 -12.47
C ILE A 176 -4.14 11.85 -12.98
N ARG A 177 -4.64 10.60 -13.08
CA ARG A 177 -3.86 9.46 -13.55
C ARG A 177 -3.40 9.58 -15.01
N THR A 178 -4.07 10.41 -15.81
CA THR A 178 -3.65 10.64 -17.21
C THR A 178 -2.29 11.34 -17.29
N CYS A 179 -1.83 11.96 -16.20
CA CYS A 179 -0.47 12.50 -16.11
C CYS A 179 0.57 11.39 -16.22
N TYR A 180 1.63 11.63 -16.98
CA TYR A 180 2.73 10.69 -17.14
C TYR A 180 3.61 10.56 -15.88
N GLU A 181 3.71 11.64 -15.10
CA GLU A 181 4.53 11.68 -13.89
C GLU A 181 4.00 10.74 -12.79
N THR A 182 4.90 9.96 -12.20
CA THR A 182 4.61 8.92 -11.20
C THR A 182 3.99 9.48 -9.93
N HIS A 183 4.34 10.70 -9.56
CA HIS A 183 3.76 11.40 -8.41
C HIS A 183 2.24 11.55 -8.55
N TYR A 184 1.73 12.02 -9.69
CA TYR A 184 0.29 12.15 -9.90
C TYR A 184 -0.40 10.79 -9.95
N LYS A 185 0.27 9.76 -10.46
CA LYS A 185 -0.24 8.38 -10.36
C LYS A 185 -0.33 7.91 -8.91
N LEU A 186 0.62 8.28 -8.04
CA LEU A 186 0.57 8.03 -6.59
C LEU A 186 -0.63 8.75 -5.95
N LEU A 187 -0.83 10.02 -6.28
CA LEU A 187 -1.94 10.84 -5.79
C LEU A 187 -3.29 10.24 -6.20
N SER A 188 -3.44 9.86 -7.48
CA SER A 188 -4.59 9.12 -8.00
C SER A 188 -4.84 7.82 -7.24
N THR A 189 -3.80 7.01 -7.01
CA THR A 189 -3.95 5.75 -6.26
C THR A 189 -4.35 5.98 -4.80
N ASN A 190 -3.93 7.08 -4.16
CA ASN A 190 -4.43 7.44 -2.82
C ASN A 190 -5.94 7.73 -2.83
N VAL A 191 -6.44 8.46 -3.84
CA VAL A 191 -7.88 8.72 -4.01
C VAL A 191 -8.63 7.40 -4.14
N PHE A 192 -8.17 6.52 -5.02
CA PHE A 192 -8.79 5.20 -5.23
C PHE A 192 -8.79 4.33 -3.99
N LEU A 193 -7.66 4.24 -3.27
CA LEU A 193 -7.59 3.45 -2.05
C LEU A 193 -8.53 4.00 -0.97
N THR A 194 -8.66 5.32 -0.87
CA THR A 194 -9.62 5.94 0.05
C THR A 194 -11.06 5.55 -0.31
N MET A 195 -11.43 5.63 -1.60
CA MET A 195 -12.74 5.19 -2.07
C MET A 195 -13.03 3.71 -1.73
N LEU A 196 -12.05 2.83 -1.94
CA LEU A 196 -12.20 1.40 -1.66
C LEU A 196 -12.27 1.08 -0.16
N ASN A 197 -11.72 1.94 0.71
CA ASN A 197 -11.76 1.73 2.15
C ASN A 197 -13.06 2.25 2.79
N VAL A 198 -13.58 3.39 2.32
CA VAL A 198 -14.67 4.11 3.03
C VAL A 198 -15.97 4.22 2.23
N GLY A 199 -15.95 3.86 0.95
CA GLY A 199 -17.15 3.85 0.11
C GLY A 199 -18.12 2.74 0.50
N GLN A 200 -19.41 3.00 0.26
CA GLN A 200 -20.44 1.97 0.49
C GLN A 200 -20.25 0.80 -0.48
N THR A 201 -20.14 -0.42 0.05
CA THR A 201 -19.89 -1.63 -0.75
C THR A 201 -20.90 -1.80 -1.88
N ASN A 202 -22.19 -1.57 -1.62
CA ASN A 202 -23.24 -1.70 -2.63
C ASN A 202 -23.07 -0.72 -3.81
N ASP A 203 -22.64 0.52 -3.53
CA ASP A 203 -22.40 1.53 -4.56
C ASP A 203 -21.17 1.17 -5.39
N ILE A 204 -20.08 0.74 -4.73
CA ILE A 204 -18.85 0.29 -5.40
C ILE A 204 -19.11 -0.91 -6.33
N LEU A 205 -19.94 -1.86 -5.89
CA LEU A 205 -20.29 -3.05 -6.67
C LEU A 205 -21.23 -2.71 -7.83
N SER A 206 -22.34 -2.03 -7.56
CA SER A 206 -23.37 -1.74 -8.57
C SER A 206 -22.86 -0.92 -9.76
N MET A 207 -21.85 -0.08 -9.51
CA MET A 207 -21.22 0.76 -10.53
C MET A 207 -19.92 0.19 -11.09
N ASN A 208 -19.48 -0.99 -10.62
CA ASN A 208 -18.19 -1.59 -10.98
C ASN A 208 -16.98 -0.64 -10.77
N ILE A 209 -17.00 0.16 -9.70
CA ILE A 209 -15.94 1.14 -9.39
C ILE A 209 -14.60 0.42 -9.17
N HIS A 210 -14.61 -0.68 -8.42
CA HIS A 210 -13.42 -1.50 -8.16
C HIS A 210 -12.79 -2.03 -9.45
N GLY A 211 -13.60 -2.44 -10.44
CA GLY A 211 -13.12 -2.89 -11.75
C GLY A 211 -12.48 -1.78 -12.56
N VAL A 212 -13.07 -0.58 -12.58
CA VAL A 212 -12.50 0.60 -13.24
C VAL A 212 -11.18 1.01 -12.60
N ILE A 213 -11.13 1.02 -11.26
CA ILE A 213 -9.89 1.30 -10.50
C ILE A 213 -8.81 0.26 -10.82
N TYR A 214 -9.18 -1.03 -10.82
CA TYR A 214 -8.26 -2.10 -11.17
C TYR A 214 -7.65 -1.86 -12.55
N ASP A 215 -8.47 -1.66 -13.60
CA ASP A 215 -7.99 -1.49 -14.96
C ASP A 215 -7.11 -0.23 -15.13
N ALA A 216 -7.39 0.82 -14.35
CA ALA A 216 -6.61 2.05 -14.34
C ALA A 216 -5.25 1.85 -13.67
N VAL A 217 -5.20 1.21 -12.49
CA VAL A 217 -3.96 1.00 -11.73
C VAL A 217 -3.09 -0.08 -12.36
N PHE A 218 -3.70 -1.14 -12.88
CA PHE A 218 -3.05 -2.29 -13.48
C PHE A 218 -2.08 -1.91 -14.61
N LYS A 219 -2.47 -0.95 -15.46
CA LYS A 219 -1.64 -0.46 -16.59
C LYS A 219 -0.27 0.08 -16.16
N ASP A 220 -0.15 0.55 -14.93
CA ASP A 220 1.08 1.15 -14.42
C ASP A 220 1.85 0.24 -13.47
N LEU A 221 1.43 -1.02 -13.27
CA LEU A 221 2.13 -1.94 -12.37
C LEU A 221 3.55 -2.26 -12.82
N HIS A 222 3.90 -2.01 -14.08
CA HIS A 222 5.27 -2.16 -14.59
C HIS A 222 6.21 -1.03 -14.17
N VAL A 223 5.67 0.09 -13.69
CA VAL A 223 6.47 1.27 -13.32
C VAL A 223 6.97 1.08 -11.89
N MET A 224 8.27 0.85 -11.73
CA MET A 224 8.92 0.62 -10.43
C MET A 224 9.78 1.83 -10.01
N ASP A 225 9.12 2.96 -9.76
CA ASP A 225 9.78 4.23 -9.43
C ASP A 225 10.29 4.28 -7.98
N THR A 226 9.38 4.37 -7.01
CA THR A 226 9.70 4.38 -5.58
C THR A 226 9.01 3.22 -4.85
N ILE A 227 9.57 2.80 -3.70
CA ILE A 227 8.96 1.72 -2.90
C ILE A 227 7.55 2.10 -2.43
N SER A 228 7.34 3.35 -2.03
CA SER A 228 6.02 3.85 -1.63
C SER A 228 5.01 3.79 -2.77
N PHE A 229 5.42 4.16 -3.99
CA PHE A 229 4.61 4.04 -5.19
C PHE A 229 4.20 2.60 -5.47
N ILE A 230 5.17 1.69 -5.50
CA ILE A 230 4.95 0.26 -5.73
C ILE A 230 3.99 -0.29 -4.68
N GLN A 231 4.26 -0.05 -3.40
CA GLN A 231 3.42 -0.54 -2.30
C GLN A 231 1.99 -0.04 -2.41
N LEU A 232 1.79 1.23 -2.74
CA LEU A 232 0.47 1.81 -2.83
C LEU A 232 -0.33 1.25 -4.01
N GLN A 233 0.30 1.08 -5.17
CA GLN A 233 -0.34 0.47 -6.34
C GLN A 233 -0.80 -0.96 -6.05
N TRP A 234 0.10 -1.80 -5.51
CA TRP A 234 -0.23 -3.18 -5.22
C TRP A 234 -1.27 -3.32 -4.09
N LYS A 235 -1.23 -2.45 -3.07
CA LYS A 235 -2.30 -2.37 -2.06
C LYS A 235 -3.64 -2.03 -2.69
N CYS A 236 -3.67 -1.07 -3.61
CA CYS A 236 -4.90 -0.68 -4.29
C CYS A 236 -5.46 -1.81 -5.16
N VAL A 237 -4.60 -2.48 -5.93
CA VAL A 237 -5.01 -3.63 -6.76
C VAL A 237 -5.55 -4.76 -5.89
N LEU A 238 -4.84 -5.12 -4.81
CA LEU A 238 -5.30 -6.14 -3.88
C LEU A 238 -6.65 -5.77 -3.26
N LYS A 239 -6.83 -4.51 -2.86
CA LYS A 239 -8.09 -4.01 -2.27
C LYS A 239 -9.26 -4.07 -3.26
N CYS A 240 -9.03 -3.94 -4.57
CA CYS A 240 -10.08 -4.16 -5.56
C CYS A 240 -10.64 -5.59 -5.52
N PHE A 241 -9.82 -6.58 -5.12
CA PHE A 241 -10.27 -7.97 -5.05
C PHE A 241 -11.29 -8.21 -3.94
N ASP A 242 -11.25 -7.47 -2.83
CA ASP A 242 -12.25 -7.55 -1.74
C ASP A 242 -13.71 -7.35 -2.23
N PHE A 243 -13.90 -6.75 -3.42
CA PHE A 243 -15.21 -6.50 -4.03
C PHE A 243 -15.62 -7.56 -5.06
N TYR A 244 -14.78 -8.54 -5.38
CA TYR A 244 -15.21 -9.67 -6.21
C TYR A 244 -15.86 -10.73 -5.33
N THR A 245 -17.20 -10.81 -5.39
CA THR A 245 -17.99 -11.74 -4.56
C THR A 245 -17.87 -13.20 -4.99
N GLU A 246 -17.51 -13.45 -6.24
CA GLU A 246 -17.36 -14.79 -6.81
C GLU A 246 -16.06 -14.91 -7.59
N MET A 247 -15.37 -16.04 -7.42
CA MET A 247 -14.20 -16.40 -8.22
C MET A 247 -14.64 -16.96 -9.58
N ASP A 248 -15.16 -16.09 -10.43
CA ASP A 248 -15.48 -16.44 -11.81
C ASP A 248 -14.24 -16.44 -12.71
N SER A 249 -14.40 -16.89 -13.96
CA SER A 249 -13.28 -16.95 -14.92
C SER A 249 -12.61 -15.58 -15.17
N PHE A 250 -13.36 -14.49 -15.05
CA PHE A 250 -12.86 -13.14 -15.28
C PHE A 250 -12.01 -12.65 -14.10
N THR A 251 -12.50 -12.83 -12.88
CA THR A 251 -11.77 -12.52 -11.64
C THR A 251 -10.49 -13.33 -11.55
N TRP A 252 -10.57 -14.63 -11.89
CA TRP A 252 -9.40 -15.49 -11.99
C TRP A 252 -8.37 -14.97 -13.00
N SER A 253 -8.80 -14.55 -14.19
CA SER A 253 -7.89 -13.99 -15.21
C SER A 253 -7.18 -12.74 -14.72
N LYS A 254 -7.89 -11.80 -14.10
CA LYS A 254 -7.29 -10.58 -13.52
C LYS A 254 -6.22 -10.91 -12.48
N LEU A 255 -6.49 -11.90 -11.65
CA LEU A 255 -5.54 -12.31 -10.64
C LEU A 255 -4.33 -13.01 -11.26
N ASP A 256 -4.52 -13.94 -12.20
CA ASP A 256 -3.41 -14.58 -12.94
C ASP A 256 -2.52 -13.52 -13.60
N ASP A 257 -3.12 -12.56 -14.31
CA ASP A 257 -2.40 -11.44 -14.92
C ASP A 257 -1.62 -10.63 -13.87
N SER A 258 -2.24 -10.30 -12.73
CA SER A 258 -1.59 -9.57 -11.63
C SER A 258 -0.41 -10.36 -11.05
N MET A 259 -0.55 -11.67 -10.87
CA MET A 259 0.50 -12.55 -10.37
C MET A 259 1.65 -12.69 -11.36
N GLU A 260 1.39 -12.78 -12.66
CA GLU A 260 2.43 -12.80 -13.68
C GLU A 260 3.27 -11.51 -13.67
N ILE A 261 2.61 -10.35 -13.60
CA ILE A 261 3.30 -9.07 -13.50
C ILE A 261 4.10 -8.98 -12.20
N LEU A 262 3.54 -9.45 -11.08
CA LEU A 262 4.19 -9.41 -9.79
C LEU A 262 5.48 -10.23 -9.77
N LEU A 263 5.42 -11.48 -10.23
CA LEU A 263 6.57 -12.38 -10.28
C LEU A 263 7.65 -11.84 -11.24
N ARG A 264 7.24 -11.25 -12.36
CA ARG A 264 8.15 -10.58 -13.28
C ARG A 264 8.82 -9.37 -12.62
N ASN A 265 8.05 -8.53 -11.93
CA ASN A 265 8.59 -7.35 -11.27
C ASN A 265 9.56 -7.69 -10.13
N ILE A 266 9.36 -8.79 -9.41
CA ILE A 266 10.29 -9.24 -8.36
C ILE A 266 11.67 -9.51 -8.96
N THR A 267 11.73 -10.25 -10.06
CA THR A 267 13.01 -10.57 -10.73
C THR A 267 13.66 -9.34 -11.37
N LEU A 268 12.87 -8.34 -11.77
CA LEU A 268 13.34 -7.06 -12.32
C LEU A 268 13.53 -5.95 -11.27
N ALA A 269 13.30 -6.24 -9.99
CA ALA A 269 13.29 -5.21 -8.95
C ALA A 269 14.66 -4.53 -8.82
N PRO A 270 14.73 -3.18 -8.81
CA PRO A 270 16.00 -2.43 -8.88
C PRO A 270 16.89 -2.60 -7.64
N ASN A 271 16.30 -2.94 -6.50
CA ASN A 271 17.03 -3.17 -5.25
C ASN A 271 16.30 -4.21 -4.38
N SER A 272 16.98 -4.74 -3.36
CA SER A 272 16.47 -5.82 -2.51
C SER A 272 15.23 -5.43 -1.71
N LEU A 273 15.13 -4.18 -1.25
CA LEU A 273 13.95 -3.72 -0.51
C LEU A 273 12.70 -3.71 -1.39
N THR A 274 12.83 -3.32 -2.67
CA THR A 274 11.74 -3.42 -3.64
C THR A 274 11.34 -4.87 -3.87
N SER A 275 12.30 -5.78 -4.06
CA SER A 275 12.02 -7.22 -4.22
C SER A 275 11.28 -7.81 -3.01
N ILE A 276 11.79 -7.57 -1.80
CA ILE A 276 11.16 -7.98 -0.53
C ILE A 276 9.73 -7.41 -0.44
N SER A 277 9.54 -6.14 -0.77
CA SER A 277 8.23 -5.50 -0.74
C SER A 277 7.24 -6.14 -1.71
N LEU A 278 7.68 -6.59 -2.89
CA LEU A 278 6.85 -7.24 -3.88
C LEU A 278 6.53 -8.70 -3.48
N MET A 279 7.49 -9.45 -2.92
CA MET A 279 7.26 -10.82 -2.42
C MET A 279 6.14 -10.88 -1.37
N LYS A 280 6.01 -9.85 -0.52
CA LYS A 280 4.90 -9.73 0.43
C LYS A 280 3.53 -9.79 -0.24
N PHE A 281 3.39 -9.26 -1.46
CA PHE A 281 2.13 -9.32 -2.20
C PHE A 281 1.88 -10.69 -2.81
N VAL A 282 2.91 -11.48 -3.14
CA VAL A 282 2.74 -12.86 -3.65
C VAL A 282 1.98 -13.69 -2.61
N SER A 283 2.42 -13.61 -1.35
CA SER A 283 1.75 -14.31 -0.26
C SER A 283 0.29 -13.85 -0.12
N LYS A 284 0.02 -12.55 -0.19
CA LYS A 284 -1.34 -11.99 -0.08
C LYS A 284 -2.27 -12.45 -1.21
N PHE A 285 -1.82 -12.40 -2.46
CA PHE A 285 -2.61 -12.89 -3.60
C PHE A 285 -2.89 -14.38 -3.51
N VAL A 286 -1.94 -15.17 -3.02
CA VAL A 286 -2.14 -16.61 -2.82
C VAL A 286 -3.14 -16.87 -1.69
N ILE A 287 -3.04 -16.13 -0.57
CA ILE A 287 -3.96 -16.27 0.57
C ILE A 287 -5.40 -15.97 0.15
N TYR A 288 -5.61 -15.00 -0.74
CA TYR A 288 -6.93 -14.64 -1.28
C TYR A 288 -7.70 -15.84 -1.86
N PHE A 289 -7.02 -16.89 -2.35
CA PHE A 289 -7.68 -18.10 -2.88
C PHE A 289 -8.06 -19.14 -1.86
N ASN A 290 -7.69 -18.95 -0.60
CA ASN A 290 -7.97 -19.91 0.43
C ASN A 290 -9.31 -19.61 1.09
N ILE A 291 -10.10 -20.66 1.30
CA ILE A 291 -11.39 -20.59 2.00
C ILE A 291 -11.21 -19.99 3.41
N ASN A 292 -10.05 -20.23 4.04
CA ASN A 292 -9.72 -19.74 5.38
C ASN A 292 -8.81 -18.49 5.33
N GLN A 293 -9.13 -17.52 4.46
CA GLN A 293 -8.30 -16.34 4.22
C GLN A 293 -7.87 -15.63 5.52
N GLN A 294 -8.83 -15.28 6.39
CA GLN A 294 -8.56 -14.52 7.62
C GLN A 294 -7.60 -15.26 8.57
N GLU A 295 -7.83 -16.56 8.77
CA GLU A 295 -6.98 -17.38 9.65
C GLU A 295 -5.55 -17.48 9.09
N LEU A 296 -5.41 -17.63 7.77
CA LEU A 296 -4.11 -17.64 7.08
C LEU A 296 -3.38 -16.30 7.20
N GLU A 297 -4.08 -15.18 7.01
CA GLU A 297 -3.49 -13.85 7.17
C GLU A 297 -2.96 -13.63 8.59
N GLU A 298 -3.73 -14.01 9.63
CA GLU A 298 -3.32 -13.91 11.03
C GLU A 298 -2.07 -14.74 11.32
N VAL A 299 -2.08 -16.01 10.89
CA VAL A 299 -1.02 -16.97 11.20
C VAL A 299 0.29 -16.61 10.46
N LEU A 300 0.22 -16.10 9.23
CA LEU A 300 1.40 -15.66 8.48
C LEU A 300 1.93 -14.29 8.90
N GLY A 301 1.07 -13.47 9.51
CA GLY A 301 1.46 -12.21 10.16
C GLY A 301 2.28 -12.42 11.44
N GLY A 302 2.26 -13.62 12.01
CA GLY A 302 3.06 -14.00 13.17
C GLY A 302 4.56 -14.12 12.89
N ASP A 303 5.34 -14.29 13.97
CA ASP A 303 6.78 -14.57 13.88
C ASP A 303 7.00 -16.05 13.52
N LEU A 304 7.35 -16.31 12.26
CA LEU A 304 7.70 -17.66 11.77
C LEU A 304 8.97 -18.23 12.42
N CYS A 305 9.73 -17.44 13.19
CA CYS A 305 10.84 -17.93 13.99
C CYS A 305 10.39 -18.58 15.31
N GLN A 306 9.10 -18.53 15.65
CA GLN A 306 8.51 -19.21 16.80
C GLN A 306 7.92 -20.56 16.39
N ILE A 307 8.19 -21.57 17.20
CA ILE A 307 7.84 -22.98 16.94
C ILE A 307 6.33 -23.15 16.76
N ASP A 308 5.55 -22.61 17.70
CA ASP A 308 4.09 -22.72 17.67
C ASP A 308 3.50 -21.99 16.47
N GLY A 309 4.06 -20.83 16.11
CA GLY A 309 3.65 -20.05 14.95
C GLY A 309 3.85 -20.82 13.65
N ILE A 310 5.06 -21.33 13.41
CA ILE A 310 5.36 -22.02 12.16
C ILE A 310 4.67 -23.38 12.02
N ASN A 311 4.52 -24.14 13.11
CA ASN A 311 3.80 -25.41 13.05
C ASN A 311 2.32 -25.19 12.75
N ARG A 312 1.70 -24.17 13.36
CA ARG A 312 0.33 -23.76 13.00
C ARG A 312 0.22 -23.32 11.55
N CYS A 313 1.19 -22.56 11.01
CA CYS A 313 1.23 -22.23 9.59
C CYS A 313 1.26 -23.49 8.72
N ARG A 314 2.16 -24.43 9.05
CA ARG A 314 2.40 -25.66 8.29
C ARG A 314 1.16 -26.56 8.27
N GLU A 315 0.54 -26.77 9.42
CA GLU A 315 -0.67 -27.59 9.53
C GLU A 315 -1.82 -27.01 8.70
N MET A 316 -2.08 -25.71 8.87
CA MET A 316 -3.21 -25.05 8.21
C MET A 316 -3.05 -24.99 6.68
N THR A 317 -1.84 -24.68 6.18
CA THR A 317 -1.58 -24.63 4.73
C THR A 317 -1.54 -26.03 4.11
N ASN A 318 -0.98 -27.03 4.79
CA ASN A 318 -1.01 -28.42 4.30
C ASN A 318 -2.44 -28.99 4.23
N SER A 319 -3.35 -28.53 5.10
CA SER A 319 -4.77 -28.92 5.02
C SER A 319 -5.53 -28.24 3.87
N ASN A 320 -5.03 -27.12 3.33
CA ASN A 320 -5.65 -26.36 2.25
C ASN A 320 -5.17 -26.83 0.88
N THR A 321 -5.49 -28.06 0.47
CA THR A 321 -5.06 -28.56 -0.85
C THR A 321 -5.56 -27.65 -1.98
N SER A 322 -4.64 -26.96 -2.65
CA SER A 322 -4.95 -25.97 -3.69
C SER A 322 -4.22 -26.29 -4.99
N TYR A 323 -4.91 -26.94 -5.91
CA TYR A 323 -4.41 -27.17 -7.28
C TYR A 323 -4.22 -25.86 -8.04
N THR A 324 -4.95 -24.84 -7.65
CA THR A 324 -4.95 -23.50 -8.21
C THR A 324 -3.57 -22.84 -8.14
N CYS A 325 -2.83 -23.04 -7.04
CA CYS A 325 -1.49 -22.50 -6.85
C CYS A 325 -0.44 -23.11 -7.79
N PHE A 326 -0.71 -24.31 -8.34
CA PHE A 326 0.20 -24.98 -9.29
C PHE A 326 0.50 -24.11 -10.51
N ARG A 327 -0.45 -23.25 -10.92
CA ARG A 327 -0.30 -22.29 -12.02
C ARG A 327 0.96 -21.43 -11.92
N TRP A 328 1.34 -21.04 -10.72
CA TRP A 328 2.49 -20.14 -10.46
C TRP A 328 3.68 -20.87 -9.83
N ALA A 329 3.51 -22.12 -9.41
CA ALA A 329 4.48 -22.81 -8.58
C ALA A 329 5.89 -22.88 -9.21
N LYS A 330 5.97 -23.19 -10.51
CA LYS A 330 7.25 -23.17 -11.24
C LYS A 330 7.91 -21.79 -11.19
N ALA A 331 7.17 -20.74 -11.52
CA ALA A 331 7.69 -19.37 -11.58
C ALA A 331 8.11 -18.85 -10.18
N ILE A 332 7.37 -19.22 -9.13
CA ILE A 332 7.71 -18.87 -7.74
C ILE A 332 9.00 -19.58 -7.29
N LEU A 333 9.13 -20.88 -7.57
CA LEU A 333 10.34 -21.63 -7.23
C LEU A 333 11.57 -21.13 -8.01
N GLU A 334 11.40 -20.81 -9.30
CA GLU A 334 12.45 -20.20 -10.13
C GLU A 334 12.84 -18.80 -9.62
N MET A 335 11.85 -17.99 -9.23
CA MET A 335 12.08 -16.67 -8.63
C MET A 335 12.95 -16.76 -7.37
N PHE A 336 12.71 -17.72 -6.46
CA PHE A 336 13.57 -17.91 -5.28
C PHE A 336 15.04 -18.16 -5.64
N VAL A 337 15.27 -18.97 -6.68
CA VAL A 337 16.62 -19.27 -7.16
C VAL A 337 17.25 -18.06 -7.83
N LEU A 338 16.52 -17.33 -8.66
CA LEU A 338 17.02 -16.13 -9.35
C LEU A 338 17.39 -15.02 -8.37
N GLU A 339 16.63 -14.88 -7.30
CA GLU A 339 16.79 -13.84 -6.29
C GLU A 339 17.85 -14.20 -5.22
N SER A 340 18.44 -15.39 -5.29
CA SER A 340 19.44 -15.90 -4.34
C SER A 340 20.67 -15.00 -4.13
N TYR A 341 21.12 -14.28 -5.17
CA TYR A 341 22.27 -13.39 -5.05
C TYR A 341 22.04 -12.25 -4.03
N ARG A 342 20.78 -11.84 -3.83
CA ARG A 342 20.42 -10.80 -2.85
C ARG A 342 20.51 -11.30 -1.40
N LEU A 343 20.42 -12.62 -1.19
CA LEU A 343 20.64 -13.24 0.12
C LEU A 343 22.10 -13.09 0.61
N MET A 344 23.03 -12.79 -0.28
CA MET A 344 24.45 -12.58 0.04
C MET A 344 24.77 -11.15 0.50
N GLN A 345 23.75 -10.28 0.57
CA GLN A 345 23.92 -8.88 0.99
C GLN A 345 23.99 -8.74 2.53
N ALA A 346 23.76 -7.53 3.04
CA ALA A 346 23.73 -7.25 4.47
C ALA A 346 22.77 -8.18 5.21
N ASN A 347 23.10 -8.47 6.47
CA ASN A 347 22.38 -9.44 7.30
C ASN A 347 20.89 -9.11 7.47
N ASP A 348 20.51 -7.85 7.62
CA ASP A 348 19.10 -7.45 7.73
C ASP A 348 18.32 -7.77 6.44
N ILE A 349 18.90 -7.47 5.27
CA ILE A 349 18.31 -7.78 3.96
C ILE A 349 18.18 -9.30 3.77
N CYS A 350 19.25 -10.05 4.07
CA CYS A 350 19.26 -11.50 4.01
C CYS A 350 18.15 -12.09 4.89
N ARG A 351 18.05 -11.61 6.14
CA ARG A 351 17.06 -12.05 7.11
C ARG A 351 15.64 -11.82 6.62
N GLU A 352 15.31 -10.59 6.22
CA GLU A 352 13.97 -10.25 5.73
C GLU A 352 13.61 -11.05 4.48
N MET A 353 14.55 -11.21 3.56
CA MET A 353 14.32 -11.92 2.32
C MET A 353 14.11 -13.42 2.51
N LEU A 354 14.88 -14.07 3.40
CA LEU A 354 14.65 -15.48 3.76
C LEU A 354 13.26 -15.68 4.35
N LEU A 355 12.80 -14.77 5.23
CA LEU A 355 11.47 -14.83 5.80
C LEU A 355 10.37 -14.69 4.74
N GLU A 356 10.51 -13.78 3.78
CA GLU A 356 9.52 -13.64 2.70
C GLU A 356 9.53 -14.82 1.72
N ILE A 357 10.70 -15.39 1.40
CA ILE A 357 10.79 -16.64 0.61
C ILE A 357 10.08 -17.77 1.34
N HIS A 358 10.30 -17.89 2.66
CA HIS A 358 9.69 -18.92 3.48
C HIS A 358 8.17 -18.78 3.53
N ARG A 359 7.65 -17.56 3.74
CA ARG A 359 6.21 -17.24 3.67
C ARG A 359 5.63 -17.67 2.33
N CYS A 360 6.24 -17.24 1.23
CA CYS A 360 5.79 -17.57 -0.11
C CYS A 360 5.78 -19.08 -0.36
N TYR A 361 6.80 -19.81 0.11
CA TYR A 361 6.85 -21.26 -0.02
C TYR A 361 5.70 -21.95 0.74
N ILE A 362 5.47 -21.55 1.99
CA ILE A 362 4.43 -22.12 2.86
C ILE A 362 3.04 -21.95 2.24
N VAL A 363 2.73 -20.79 1.66
CA VAL A 363 1.39 -20.55 1.11
C VAL A 363 1.20 -21.00 -0.33
N ALA A 364 2.23 -20.94 -1.16
CA ALA A 364 2.08 -21.15 -2.59
C ALA A 364 2.50 -22.55 -3.06
N ILE A 365 3.43 -23.18 -2.35
CA ILE A 365 4.05 -24.44 -2.79
C ILE A 365 3.57 -25.62 -1.96
N MET A 366 3.64 -25.48 -0.63
CA MET A 366 3.28 -26.56 0.29
C MET A 366 1.83 -27.06 0.19
N PRO A 367 0.83 -26.24 -0.17
CA PRO A 367 -0.54 -26.74 -0.34
C PRO A 367 -0.76 -27.54 -1.63
N ILE A 368 0.23 -27.63 -2.52
CA ILE A 368 0.13 -28.38 -3.77
C ILE A 368 0.47 -29.85 -3.50
N PRO A 369 -0.35 -30.81 -3.95
CA PRO A 369 -0.04 -32.22 -3.78
C PRO A 369 1.34 -32.60 -4.36
N LEU A 370 2.14 -33.31 -3.56
CA LEU A 370 3.51 -33.70 -3.92
C LEU A 370 3.62 -34.41 -5.27
N SER A 371 2.64 -35.27 -5.60
CA SER A 371 2.60 -36.01 -6.87
C SER A 371 2.49 -35.11 -8.10
N VAL A 372 2.00 -33.88 -7.94
CA VAL A 372 1.84 -32.90 -9.01
C VAL A 372 3.07 -32.02 -9.12
N ILE A 373 3.64 -31.60 -7.99
CA ILE A 373 4.74 -30.62 -7.94
C ILE A 373 6.14 -31.26 -7.96
N GLU A 374 6.24 -32.59 -7.84
CA GLU A 374 7.51 -33.35 -7.77
C GLU A 374 8.59 -32.86 -8.74
N PRO A 375 8.35 -32.72 -10.07
CA PRO A 375 9.40 -32.34 -11.01
C PRO A 375 10.00 -30.96 -10.73
N HIS A 376 9.17 -30.03 -10.25
CA HIS A 376 9.58 -28.67 -9.90
C HIS A 376 10.32 -28.66 -8.56
N LEU A 377 9.88 -29.47 -7.58
CA LEU A 377 10.56 -29.58 -6.28
C LEU A 377 11.95 -30.18 -6.39
N ILE A 378 12.15 -31.24 -7.19
CA ILE A 378 13.47 -31.85 -7.38
C ILE A 378 14.46 -30.81 -7.89
N THR A 379 14.11 -30.13 -8.99
CA THR A 379 14.95 -29.10 -9.62
C THR A 379 15.25 -27.95 -8.65
N PHE A 380 14.26 -27.57 -7.83
CA PHE A 380 14.39 -26.51 -6.85
C PHE A 380 15.31 -26.93 -5.69
N TYR A 381 15.11 -28.10 -5.10
CA TYR A 381 15.89 -28.59 -3.95
C TYR A 381 17.37 -28.79 -4.29
N ASP A 382 17.68 -29.31 -5.49
CA ASP A 382 19.06 -29.43 -5.99
C ASP A 382 19.81 -28.09 -5.95
N LYS A 383 19.15 -27.01 -6.38
CA LYS A 383 19.77 -25.69 -6.50
C LYS A 383 19.70 -24.89 -5.21
N PHE A 384 18.51 -24.79 -4.63
CA PHE A 384 18.25 -23.87 -3.53
C PHE A 384 18.86 -24.35 -2.21
N THR A 385 18.96 -25.67 -1.98
CA THR A 385 19.67 -26.18 -0.79
C THR A 385 21.14 -25.74 -0.79
N ALA A 386 21.81 -25.82 -1.95
CA ALA A 386 23.18 -25.34 -2.09
C ALA A 386 23.30 -23.84 -1.83
N VAL A 387 22.35 -23.04 -2.34
CA VAL A 387 22.25 -21.60 -2.04
C VAL A 387 22.14 -21.35 -0.55
N LEU A 388 21.25 -22.05 0.17
CA LEU A 388 21.08 -21.87 1.62
C LEU A 388 22.40 -22.18 2.37
N MET A 389 23.12 -23.21 1.97
CA MET A 389 24.42 -23.53 2.57
C MET A 389 25.48 -22.46 2.29
N GLU A 390 25.47 -21.86 1.11
CA GLU A 390 26.34 -20.75 0.75
C GLU A 390 26.01 -19.49 1.56
N VAL A 391 24.73 -19.16 1.73
CA VAL A 391 24.27 -18.02 2.55
C VAL A 391 24.79 -18.14 3.98
N ILE A 392 24.73 -19.33 4.59
CA ILE A 392 25.28 -19.54 5.94
C ILE A 392 26.77 -19.20 6.02
N LYS A 393 27.54 -19.61 5.01
CA LYS A 393 28.98 -19.33 4.95
C LYS A 393 29.26 -17.84 4.76
N VAL A 394 28.55 -17.18 3.84
CA VAL A 394 28.70 -15.74 3.56
C VAL A 394 28.32 -14.90 4.78
N GLN A 395 27.23 -15.27 5.46
CA GLN A 395 26.77 -14.63 6.69
C GLN A 395 27.57 -15.06 7.93
N LYS A 396 28.67 -15.82 7.77
CA LYS A 396 29.59 -16.24 8.83
C LYS A 396 28.90 -16.94 10.01
N TYR A 397 27.93 -17.81 9.71
CA TYR A 397 27.23 -18.62 10.72
C TYR A 397 26.52 -17.80 11.81
N LYS A 398 26.04 -16.60 11.49
CA LYS A 398 25.21 -15.83 12.42
C LYS A 398 23.95 -16.60 12.82
N ASP A 399 23.66 -16.63 14.12
CA ASP A 399 22.62 -17.47 14.71
C ASP A 399 21.21 -17.15 14.20
N ASP A 400 20.89 -15.88 13.94
CA ASP A 400 19.61 -15.44 13.40
C ASP A 400 19.34 -16.01 12.00
N ILE A 401 20.35 -15.99 11.12
CA ILE A 401 20.25 -16.53 9.76
C ILE A 401 20.18 -18.05 9.79
N VAL A 402 21.05 -18.70 10.57
CA VAL A 402 21.04 -20.17 10.68
C VAL A 402 19.71 -20.66 11.25
N LYS A 403 19.12 -19.96 12.22
CA LYS A 403 17.80 -20.29 12.76
C LYS A 403 16.70 -20.24 11.68
N ILE A 404 16.67 -19.19 10.86
CA ILE A 404 15.67 -19.07 9.77
C ILE A 404 15.87 -20.16 8.72
N ILE A 405 17.11 -20.42 8.31
CA ILE A 405 17.41 -21.47 7.33
C ILE A 405 17.05 -22.86 7.88
N THR A 406 17.30 -23.12 9.17
CA THR A 406 16.87 -24.36 9.84
C THR A 406 15.35 -24.50 9.72
N SER A 407 14.62 -23.44 10.05
CA SER A 407 13.16 -23.40 9.98
C SER A 407 12.61 -23.66 8.56
N MET A 408 13.30 -23.14 7.53
CA MET A 408 12.97 -23.43 6.13
C MET A 408 13.21 -24.90 5.76
N LEU A 409 14.36 -25.46 6.15
CA LEU A 409 14.69 -26.86 5.90
C LEU A 409 13.71 -27.82 6.62
N GLU A 410 13.28 -27.47 7.83
CA GLU A 410 12.22 -28.19 8.53
C GLU A 410 10.88 -28.11 7.79
N THR A 411 10.55 -26.96 7.18
CA THR A 411 9.35 -26.86 6.34
C THR A 411 9.48 -27.75 5.09
N PHE A 412 10.65 -27.79 4.45
CA PHE A 412 10.87 -28.70 3.31
C PHE A 412 10.75 -30.16 3.74
N TYR A 413 11.32 -30.52 4.88
CA TYR A 413 11.18 -31.87 5.46
C TYR A 413 9.72 -32.19 5.78
N TYR A 414 8.99 -31.26 6.42
CA TYR A 414 7.57 -31.41 6.74
C TYR A 414 6.72 -31.60 5.49
N HIS A 415 6.96 -30.83 4.43
CA HIS A 415 6.26 -30.97 3.16
C HIS A 415 6.46 -32.37 2.55
N LEU A 416 7.60 -33.02 2.81
CA LEU A 416 7.92 -34.37 2.32
C LEU A 416 7.40 -35.50 3.22
N THR A 417 6.66 -35.22 4.30
CA THR A 417 6.23 -36.26 5.26
C THR A 417 5.42 -37.39 4.60
N ASN A 418 4.60 -37.08 3.59
CA ASN A 418 3.76 -38.04 2.86
C ASN A 418 4.31 -38.43 1.47
N CYS A 419 5.64 -38.39 1.25
CA CYS A 419 6.25 -38.69 -0.05
C CYS A 419 6.53 -40.19 -0.31
N ASP A 420 6.02 -41.10 0.51
CA ASP A 420 6.44 -42.52 0.55
C ASP A 420 6.27 -43.27 -0.79
N ASN A 421 5.39 -42.79 -1.67
CA ASN A 421 5.18 -43.34 -3.01
C ASN A 421 5.98 -42.64 -4.12
N LEU A 422 6.85 -41.68 -3.78
CA LEU A 422 7.61 -40.83 -4.70
C LEU A 422 9.13 -40.97 -4.42
N PRO A 423 9.80 -41.96 -5.03
CA PRO A 423 11.15 -42.38 -4.64
C PRO A 423 12.21 -41.27 -4.80
N ASN A 424 12.05 -40.36 -5.76
CA ASN A 424 12.98 -39.24 -5.92
C ASN A 424 12.90 -38.27 -4.74
N LEU A 425 11.68 -37.99 -4.24
CA LEU A 425 11.46 -37.11 -3.10
C LEU A 425 11.82 -37.77 -1.77
N LEU A 426 11.76 -39.09 -1.68
CA LEU A 426 12.19 -39.84 -0.49
C LEU A 426 13.68 -39.62 -0.19
N ASN A 427 14.52 -39.58 -1.23
CA ASN A 427 15.95 -39.27 -1.08
C ASN A 427 16.17 -37.89 -0.45
N TYR A 428 15.37 -36.90 -0.82
CA TYR A 428 15.42 -35.55 -0.23
C TYR A 428 14.93 -35.54 1.22
N LYS A 429 13.87 -36.29 1.54
CA LYS A 429 13.37 -36.44 2.92
C LYS A 429 14.49 -36.96 3.83
N GLU A 430 15.19 -38.01 3.42
CA GLU A 430 16.32 -38.55 4.17
C GLU A 430 17.51 -37.59 4.26
N ALA A 431 17.82 -36.89 3.15
CA ALA A 431 18.91 -35.92 3.11
C ALA A 431 18.66 -34.75 4.07
N TYR A 432 17.45 -34.17 4.07
CA TYR A 432 17.07 -33.11 4.99
C TYR A 432 17.06 -33.59 6.45
N HIS A 433 16.55 -34.80 6.72
CA HIS A 433 16.64 -35.38 8.06
C HIS A 433 18.10 -35.45 8.54
N LYS A 434 19.02 -35.96 7.72
CA LYS A 434 20.45 -36.02 8.07
C LYS A 434 21.04 -34.62 8.26
N LEU A 435 20.71 -33.67 7.39
CA LEU A 435 21.22 -32.30 7.44
C LEU A 435 20.80 -31.57 8.72
N LEU A 436 19.52 -31.68 9.11
CA LEU A 436 18.99 -31.06 10.34
C LEU A 436 19.68 -31.58 11.61
N HIS A 437 20.19 -32.80 11.59
CA HIS A 437 20.89 -33.41 12.72
C HIS A 437 22.40 -33.08 12.81
N VAL A 438 22.93 -32.27 11.88
CA VAL A 438 24.31 -31.75 11.95
C VAL A 438 24.40 -30.63 12.99
N ASP A 439 25.52 -30.56 13.73
CA ASP A 439 25.71 -29.65 14.88
C ASP A 439 25.35 -28.18 14.60
N VAL A 440 25.59 -27.69 13.37
CA VAL A 440 25.26 -26.31 12.96
C VAL A 440 23.76 -26.04 13.07
N PHE A 441 22.93 -27.01 12.70
CA PHE A 441 21.46 -26.89 12.66
C PHE A 441 20.80 -27.44 13.92
N LYS A 442 21.36 -28.51 14.49
CA LYS A 442 20.81 -29.26 15.62
C LYS A 442 20.39 -28.40 16.80
N LYS A 443 21.10 -27.30 17.06
CA LYS A 443 20.78 -26.35 18.14
C LYS A 443 19.52 -25.51 17.90
N PHE A 444 18.99 -25.49 16.68
CA PHE A 444 17.81 -24.75 16.26
C PHE A 444 16.68 -25.63 15.74
N VAL A 445 16.87 -26.95 15.69
CA VAL A 445 15.81 -27.89 15.29
C VAL A 445 14.74 -27.93 16.37
N THR A 446 13.49 -27.96 15.92
CA THR A 446 12.26 -27.85 16.69
C THR A 446 11.32 -29.03 16.45
N VAL A 447 11.53 -29.77 15.36
CA VAL A 447 10.77 -30.97 14.96
C VAL A 447 11.53 -32.26 15.24
#